data_AF-A0A7C5VT83-F1
#
_entry.id   AF-A0A7C5VT83-F1
#
_cell.length_a   1.000
_cell.length_b   1.000
_cell.length_c   1.000
_cell.angle_alpha   90.00
_cell.angle_beta   90.00
_cell.angle_gamma   90.00
#
_symmetry.space_group_name_H-M   'P 1'
#
loop_
_entity.id
_entity.type
_entity.pdbx_description
1 polymer ?
#
loop_
_entity_poly.entity_id
_entity_poly.type
_entity_poly.pdbx_seq_one_letter_code
_entity_poly.pdbx_strand_id
1 'polypeptide(L)'
;SNPTEKVNPVETPYIIVYDRGYRFDNLAPVDTRYVEFFRSLGLDLGLRAETPIFPPSGREYIINDKSYNLRGVIGVSGSTLLPKQLSQCIIEGEINRIGQDPSASIVSSDLAANLGLTVGSWIRVNGVILQIDGILSTDCPTYLKDIDGYFLSTLVMPPMSPVAPAGWSNVIITGFDGALKLGALPTKIYASGGGVEEIDRIAETMSLHTNLKVRLIRPGGEVYVFNLVSLASISGGEVMVVAGIAFLNLLVASLANYYERRGEFLTMSTLGLNPAHILLLSVAEAIFLGVISSYLGVLVTLGVFSIVPKIIPIPIDFKLTQESVMGVFALSSVIFISSHILSVRRNIILSTPAQTWKWVLTKALDEEGYWTVELPAKLKVSKIKHFITYMNSRLSEYSYTTTVNIMVHGVEENTEAGLHRLRFTYSSTEQRAFRASCILDVYEQDGWGFVKLRSKIEAQDARFIDQYVREIVQLIRQFIIEYTSLTIRILVPFSRDLAHIQPLLTVYNPSEVRVVWRGASEDDLKREVEMLEANLVRVVVVRIPSSGSMVSDAKAVIEAAKDCDLICISSDDGYLSSIALLAAQRLSKRICIIRDSEVLETTPTSLWEQLR
;
A
#
# COMPACT_ATOMS: atom_id res chain seq x y z
N SER A 1 7.01 65.44 -12.40
CA SER A 1 6.79 65.53 -10.95
C SER A 1 7.74 64.56 -10.26
N ASN A 2 8.50 65.00 -9.27
CA ASN A 2 9.52 64.19 -8.58
C ASN A 2 8.93 62.87 -8.04
N PRO A 3 9.55 61.70 -8.31
CA PRO A 3 9.05 60.40 -7.85
C PRO A 3 9.40 60.09 -6.39
N THR A 4 9.77 61.09 -5.59
CA THR A 4 10.34 60.93 -4.24
C THR A 4 9.64 61.80 -3.20
N GLU A 5 8.33 61.96 -3.28
CA GLU A 5 7.58 62.27 -2.05
C GLU A 5 7.41 60.96 -1.28
N LYS A 6 8.37 60.73 -0.37
CA LYS A 6 8.29 59.66 0.61
C LYS A 6 6.96 59.81 1.35
N VAL A 7 6.17 58.74 1.39
CA VAL A 7 5.07 58.60 2.33
C VAL A 7 5.61 59.01 3.70
N ASN A 8 4.95 59.96 4.37
CA ASN A 8 5.41 60.52 5.64
C ASN A 8 5.78 59.39 6.61
N PRO A 9 6.89 59.54 7.38
CA PRO A 9 7.37 58.48 8.25
C PRO A 9 6.26 58.10 9.22
N VAL A 10 5.88 56.83 9.16
CA VAL A 10 4.91 56.28 10.08
C VAL A 10 5.58 56.20 11.46
N GLU A 11 4.97 56.77 12.49
CA GLU A 11 5.56 56.81 13.84
C GLU A 11 5.45 55.45 14.56
N THR A 12 4.44 54.67 14.21
CA THR A 12 4.20 53.32 14.74
C THR A 12 4.45 52.24 13.67
N PRO A 13 4.96 51.06 14.05
CA PRO A 13 5.11 49.95 13.12
C PRO A 13 3.74 49.36 12.72
N TYR A 14 3.60 48.98 11.45
CA TYR A 14 2.37 48.37 10.90
C TYR A 14 2.69 47.08 10.16
N ILE A 15 1.76 46.13 10.26
CA ILE A 15 1.71 44.94 9.41
C ILE A 15 0.53 45.08 8.47
N ILE A 16 0.76 44.80 7.19
CA ILE A 16 -0.29 44.73 6.18
C ILE A 16 -0.26 43.34 5.57
N VAL A 17 -1.42 42.69 5.61
CA VAL A 17 -1.56 41.29 5.28
C VAL A 17 -2.43 41.16 4.04
N TYR A 18 -1.94 40.36 3.11
CA TYR A 18 -2.57 40.09 1.83
C TYR A 18 -2.70 38.60 1.60
N ASP A 19 -3.65 38.24 0.75
CA ASP A 19 -3.69 36.92 0.17
C ASP A 19 -2.45 36.71 -0.71
N ARG A 20 -2.02 35.45 -0.83
CA ARG A 20 -0.86 35.08 -1.65
C ARG A 20 -1.01 35.51 -3.11
N GLY A 21 -2.24 35.48 -3.63
CA GLY A 21 -2.58 35.88 -4.99
C GLY A 21 -2.64 37.39 -5.22
N TYR A 22 -2.55 38.21 -4.17
CA TYR A 22 -2.74 39.66 -4.26
C TYR A 22 -1.59 40.36 -5.00
N ARG A 23 -1.94 41.03 -6.10
CA ARG A 23 -1.04 41.74 -7.01
C ARG A 23 -1.67 43.04 -7.50
N PHE A 24 -0.88 43.87 -8.18
CA PHE A 24 -1.35 45.15 -8.72
C PHE A 24 -2.43 45.00 -9.81
N ASP A 25 -2.55 43.80 -10.38
CA ASP A 25 -3.49 43.40 -11.43
C ASP A 25 -4.51 42.36 -10.95
N ASN A 26 -4.45 41.97 -9.67
CA ASN A 26 -5.34 40.97 -9.08
C ASN A 26 -5.64 41.27 -7.60
N LEU A 27 -6.84 41.79 -7.35
CA LEU A 27 -7.36 42.09 -6.00
C LEU A 27 -7.88 40.81 -5.33
N ALA A 28 -6.98 39.89 -5.00
CA ALA A 28 -7.33 38.63 -4.34
C ALA A 28 -7.90 38.89 -2.93
N PRO A 29 -9.06 38.30 -2.57
CA PRO A 29 -9.67 38.52 -1.26
C PRO A 29 -8.89 37.81 -0.15
N VAL A 30 -8.71 38.50 0.97
CA VAL A 30 -8.16 37.96 2.22
C VAL A 30 -9.29 37.33 3.03
N ASP A 31 -9.05 36.14 3.59
CA ASP A 31 -10.00 35.49 4.48
C ASP A 31 -10.14 36.28 5.79
N THR A 32 -11.36 36.73 6.11
CA THR A 32 -11.63 37.52 7.31
C THR A 32 -11.51 36.72 8.60
N ARG A 33 -11.40 35.38 8.56
CA ARG A 33 -11.11 34.56 9.75
C ARG A 33 -9.77 34.90 10.39
N TYR A 34 -8.81 35.41 9.61
CA TYR A 34 -7.54 35.87 10.17
C TYR A 34 -7.71 37.08 11.09
N VAL A 35 -8.81 37.84 10.98
CA VAL A 35 -9.10 39.00 11.85
C VAL A 35 -9.25 38.56 13.31
N GLU A 36 -9.96 37.47 13.57
CA GLU A 36 -10.11 36.94 14.94
C GLU A 36 -8.75 36.50 15.51
N PHE A 37 -7.92 35.87 14.68
CA PHE A 37 -6.55 35.51 15.04
C PHE A 37 -5.73 36.74 15.43
N PHE A 38 -5.75 37.81 14.63
CA PHE A 38 -5.01 39.04 14.97
C PHE A 38 -5.51 39.72 16.24
N ARG A 39 -6.83 39.72 16.49
CA ARG A 39 -7.37 40.26 17.75
C ARG A 39 -6.89 39.44 18.95
N SER A 40 -6.74 38.12 18.81
CA SER A 40 -6.22 37.28 19.90
C SER A 40 -4.77 37.59 20.27
N LEU A 41 -4.00 38.19 19.35
CA LEU A 41 -2.64 38.67 19.60
C LEU A 41 -2.59 40.06 20.25
N GLY A 42 -3.74 40.67 20.55
CA GLY A 42 -3.82 42.00 21.17
C GLY A 42 -3.48 43.17 20.23
N LEU A 43 -3.46 42.93 18.91
CA LEU A 43 -3.20 43.96 17.91
C LEU A 43 -4.48 44.73 17.58
N ASP A 44 -4.32 46.03 17.31
CA ASP A 44 -5.39 46.87 16.77
C ASP A 44 -5.48 46.69 15.26
N LEU A 45 -6.71 46.65 14.72
CA LEU A 45 -6.95 46.21 13.35
C LEU A 45 -7.75 47.20 12.53
N GLY A 46 -7.24 47.45 11.33
CA GLY A 46 -7.95 48.11 10.25
C GLY A 46 -8.29 47.11 9.14
N LEU A 47 -9.48 47.23 8.56
CA LEU A 47 -9.88 46.40 7.42
C LEU A 47 -10.16 47.26 6.20
N ARG A 48 -9.80 46.74 5.03
CA ARG A 48 -10.10 47.40 3.77
C ARG A 48 -10.73 46.45 2.79
N ALA A 49 -11.78 46.94 2.15
CA ALA A 49 -12.47 46.25 1.07
C ALA A 49 -12.45 47.10 -0.19
N GLU A 50 -12.33 46.46 -1.34
CA GLU A 50 -12.31 47.14 -2.64
C GLU A 50 -13.14 46.37 -3.64
N THR A 51 -13.84 47.08 -4.51
CA THR A 51 -14.52 46.44 -5.64
C THR A 51 -13.52 45.75 -6.56
N PRO A 52 -13.91 44.64 -7.22
CA PRO A 52 -13.13 44.03 -8.29
C PRO A 52 -12.78 45.05 -9.38
N ILE A 53 -11.81 44.69 -10.22
CA ILE A 53 -11.35 45.55 -11.31
C ILE A 53 -12.51 45.79 -12.29
N PHE A 54 -12.95 47.03 -12.42
CA PHE A 54 -14.07 47.43 -13.28
C PHE A 54 -13.59 47.91 -14.67
N PRO A 55 -14.47 47.97 -15.69
CA PRO A 55 -14.17 48.72 -16.89
C PRO A 55 -14.07 50.23 -16.58
N PRO A 56 -13.41 51.06 -17.41
CA PRO A 56 -13.25 52.50 -17.16
C PRO A 56 -14.58 53.27 -17.14
N SER A 57 -15.61 52.72 -17.80
CA SER A 57 -16.98 53.23 -17.74
C SER A 57 -17.63 53.07 -16.37
N GLY A 58 -17.05 52.27 -15.48
CA GLY A 58 -17.66 51.85 -14.22
C GLY A 58 -18.66 50.70 -14.40
N ARG A 59 -19.26 50.29 -13.30
CA ARG A 59 -20.34 49.29 -13.24
C ARG A 59 -21.63 49.96 -12.78
N GLU A 60 -22.76 49.46 -13.26
CA GLU A 60 -24.08 49.98 -12.91
C GLU A 60 -24.45 49.69 -11.45
N TYR A 61 -24.86 50.74 -10.73
CA TYR A 61 -25.46 50.71 -9.40
C TYR A 61 -26.75 51.53 -9.41
N ILE A 62 -27.75 51.06 -8.67
CA ILE A 62 -29.02 51.76 -8.48
C ILE A 62 -28.86 52.69 -7.27
N ILE A 63 -28.89 54.00 -7.50
CA ILE A 63 -28.83 55.04 -6.47
C ILE A 63 -30.14 55.83 -6.49
N ASN A 64 -30.89 55.80 -5.39
CA ASN A 64 -32.21 56.46 -5.28
C ASN A 64 -33.13 56.15 -6.48
N ASP A 65 -33.25 54.85 -6.82
CA ASP A 65 -34.06 54.31 -7.92
C ASP A 65 -33.66 54.75 -9.34
N LYS A 66 -32.45 55.33 -9.49
CA LYS A 66 -31.83 55.68 -10.78
C LYS A 66 -30.53 54.93 -10.98
N SER A 67 -30.22 54.61 -12.24
CA SER A 67 -28.98 53.94 -12.61
C SER A 67 -27.81 54.91 -12.74
N TYR A 68 -26.70 54.60 -12.07
CA TYR A 68 -25.43 55.33 -12.13
C TYR A 68 -24.27 54.36 -12.29
N ASN A 69 -23.27 54.72 -13.10
CA ASN A 69 -22.06 53.92 -13.23
C ASN A 69 -20.99 54.36 -12.23
N LEU A 70 -20.74 53.52 -11.23
CA LEU A 70 -19.67 53.75 -10.25
C LEU A 70 -18.35 53.13 -10.74
N ARG A 71 -17.26 53.88 -10.62
CA ARG A 71 -15.91 53.43 -10.98
C ARG A 71 -15.24 52.59 -9.90
N GLY A 72 -15.77 52.63 -8.68
CA GLY A 72 -15.39 51.72 -7.61
C GLY A 72 -16.02 52.08 -6.26
N VAL A 73 -15.99 51.12 -5.35
CA VAL A 73 -16.38 51.31 -3.95
C VAL A 73 -15.21 50.86 -3.07
N ILE A 74 -14.86 51.71 -2.10
CA ILE A 74 -13.79 51.46 -1.12
C ILE A 74 -14.43 51.36 0.26
N GLY A 75 -14.17 50.26 0.96
CA GLY A 75 -14.57 50.03 2.34
C GLY A 75 -13.39 50.20 3.29
N VAL A 76 -13.59 50.91 4.40
CA VAL A 76 -12.60 51.03 5.48
C VAL A 76 -13.24 50.78 6.84
N SER A 77 -12.48 50.27 7.80
CA SER A 77 -12.95 50.04 9.18
C SER A 77 -11.79 50.05 10.15
N GLY A 78 -12.04 50.46 11.39
CA GLY A 78 -11.05 50.44 12.47
C GLY A 78 -9.90 51.41 12.22
N SER A 79 -8.69 51.01 12.60
CA SER A 79 -7.47 51.83 12.50
C SER A 79 -6.79 51.79 11.13
N THR A 80 -7.55 51.66 10.04
CA THR A 80 -7.02 51.79 8.68
C THR A 80 -6.35 53.16 8.53
N LEU A 81 -5.04 53.17 8.26
CA LEU A 81 -4.30 54.40 8.05
C LEU A 81 -4.54 54.92 6.63
N LEU A 82 -5.38 55.95 6.50
CA LEU A 82 -5.56 56.64 5.23
C LEU A 82 -4.48 57.73 5.06
N PRO A 83 -3.89 57.88 3.86
CA PRO A 83 -2.91 58.94 3.61
C PRO A 83 -3.48 60.33 3.90
N LYS A 84 -2.72 61.19 4.58
CA LYS A 84 -3.14 62.58 4.90
C LYS A 84 -3.50 63.39 3.65
N GLN A 85 -2.90 63.08 2.51
CA GLN A 85 -3.23 63.71 1.22
C GLN A 85 -4.70 63.47 0.83
N LEU A 86 -5.31 62.34 1.22
CA LEU A 86 -6.73 62.09 0.96
C LEU A 86 -7.61 63.07 1.77
N SER A 87 -7.25 63.34 3.03
CA SER A 87 -7.97 64.32 3.86
C SER A 87 -7.91 65.73 3.28
N GLN A 88 -6.83 66.09 2.59
CA GLN A 88 -6.68 67.39 1.90
C GLN A 88 -7.55 67.51 0.64
N CYS A 89 -7.99 66.39 0.07
CA CYS A 89 -8.86 66.36 -1.10
C CYS A 89 -10.36 66.49 -0.76
N ILE A 90 -10.74 66.48 0.52
CA ILE A 90 -12.13 66.59 0.96
C ILE A 90 -12.53 68.06 0.90
N ILE A 91 -13.60 68.35 0.15
CA ILE A 91 -14.14 69.69 -0.04
C ILE A 91 -15.03 70.07 1.15
N GLU A 92 -15.85 69.13 1.60
CA GLU A 92 -16.83 69.32 2.67
C GLU A 92 -16.93 68.04 3.52
N GLY A 93 -17.06 68.19 4.85
CA GLY A 93 -17.20 67.07 5.78
C GLY A 93 -15.87 66.51 6.34
N GLU A 94 -15.93 65.35 6.98
CA GLU A 94 -14.78 64.73 7.67
C GLU A 94 -14.66 63.22 7.39
N ILE A 95 -13.42 62.72 7.26
CA ILE A 95 -13.14 61.30 6.95
C ILE A 95 -13.19 60.37 8.17
N ASN A 96 -13.05 60.91 9.38
CA ASN A 96 -12.79 60.14 10.59
C ASN A 96 -13.94 59.20 10.98
N ARG A 97 -15.17 59.50 10.54
CA ARG A 97 -16.36 58.70 10.88
C ARG A 97 -16.50 57.42 10.07
N ILE A 98 -15.90 57.32 8.88
CA ILE A 98 -16.08 56.18 7.95
C ILE A 98 -15.50 54.87 8.52
N GLY A 99 -14.41 54.97 9.29
CA GLY A 99 -13.79 53.80 9.93
C GLY A 99 -14.57 53.28 11.15
N GLN A 100 -15.52 54.07 11.68
CA GLN A 100 -16.25 53.76 12.92
C GLN A 100 -17.73 53.45 12.66
N ASP A 101 -18.35 54.12 11.70
CA ASP A 101 -19.74 53.94 11.34
C ASP A 101 -19.87 53.22 9.98
N PRO A 102 -20.44 52.00 9.95
CA PRO A 102 -20.68 51.26 8.72
C PRO A 102 -21.52 51.99 7.66
N SER A 103 -22.33 52.95 8.08
CA SER A 103 -23.27 53.69 7.22
C SER A 103 -22.68 55.02 6.73
N ALA A 104 -21.58 55.49 7.32
CA ALA A 104 -20.90 56.70 6.89
C ALA A 104 -20.28 56.52 5.51
N SER A 105 -20.37 57.55 4.68
CA SER A 105 -19.86 57.53 3.31
C SER A 105 -19.33 58.88 2.87
N ILE A 106 -18.30 58.83 2.02
CA ILE A 106 -17.82 59.93 1.22
C ILE A 106 -18.11 59.62 -0.24
N VAL A 107 -18.67 60.60 -0.93
CA VAL A 107 -18.95 60.52 -2.36
C VAL A 107 -18.09 61.52 -3.12
N SER A 108 -17.80 61.22 -4.38
CA SER A 108 -17.10 62.16 -5.25
C SER A 108 -17.95 63.39 -5.60
N SER A 109 -17.31 64.53 -5.85
CA SER A 109 -17.98 65.82 -6.09
C SER A 109 -18.87 65.82 -7.34
N ASP A 110 -18.48 65.07 -8.38
CA ASP A 110 -19.30 64.84 -9.58
C ASP A 110 -20.58 64.05 -9.27
N LEU A 111 -20.46 62.99 -8.48
CA LEU A 111 -21.60 62.18 -8.03
C LEU A 111 -22.53 62.99 -7.13
N ALA A 112 -21.96 63.80 -6.22
CA ALA A 112 -22.71 64.69 -5.35
C ALA A 112 -23.49 65.76 -6.15
N ALA A 113 -22.84 66.42 -7.12
CA ALA A 113 -23.46 67.43 -7.96
C ALA A 113 -24.58 66.84 -8.84
N ASN A 114 -24.37 65.66 -9.42
CA ASN A 114 -25.35 64.98 -10.28
C ASN A 114 -26.61 64.53 -9.52
N LEU A 115 -26.48 64.25 -8.22
CA LEU A 115 -27.57 63.79 -7.35
C LEU A 115 -28.13 64.89 -6.44
N GLY A 116 -27.55 66.10 -6.45
CA GLY A 116 -27.96 67.21 -5.59
C GLY A 116 -27.70 66.94 -4.10
N LEU A 117 -26.61 66.25 -3.78
CA LEU A 117 -26.29 65.78 -2.43
C LEU A 117 -25.47 66.81 -1.65
N THR A 118 -25.76 66.91 -0.35
CA THR A 118 -25.01 67.72 0.63
C THR A 118 -24.60 66.85 1.82
N VAL A 119 -23.61 67.29 2.60
CA VAL A 119 -23.22 66.58 3.82
C VAL A 119 -24.41 66.49 4.78
N GLY A 120 -24.67 65.30 5.32
CA GLY A 120 -25.84 64.94 6.12
C GLY A 120 -26.98 64.29 5.31
N SER A 121 -26.90 64.26 3.97
CA SER A 121 -27.90 63.61 3.13
C SER A 121 -27.80 62.08 3.21
N TRP A 122 -28.94 61.40 3.00
CA TRP A 122 -29.00 59.94 2.93
C TRP A 122 -29.21 59.47 1.48
N ILE A 123 -28.47 58.45 1.08
CA ILE A 123 -28.61 57.81 -0.23
C ILE A 123 -28.86 56.31 -0.07
N ARG A 124 -29.64 55.74 -0.99
CA ARG A 124 -29.84 54.29 -1.09
C ARG A 124 -29.11 53.77 -2.32
N VAL A 125 -28.03 53.02 -2.11
CA VAL A 125 -27.20 52.41 -3.16
C VAL A 125 -27.45 50.89 -3.14
N ASN A 126 -28.03 50.32 -4.20
CA ASN A 126 -28.39 48.89 -4.29
C ASN A 126 -29.10 48.34 -3.03
N GLY A 127 -29.98 49.15 -2.43
CA GLY A 127 -30.70 48.79 -1.20
C GLY A 127 -29.95 49.05 0.11
N VAL A 128 -28.66 49.41 0.07
CA VAL A 128 -27.87 49.82 1.24
C VAL A 128 -28.08 51.32 1.48
N ILE A 129 -28.40 51.68 2.71
CA ILE A 129 -28.62 53.07 3.11
C ILE A 129 -27.29 53.62 3.65
N LEU A 130 -26.81 54.71 3.06
CA LEU A 130 -25.57 55.39 3.44
C LEU A 130 -25.85 56.86 3.75
N GLN A 131 -25.18 57.37 4.78
CA GLN A 131 -25.16 58.79 5.13
C GLN A 131 -23.92 59.44 4.53
N ILE A 132 -24.09 60.60 3.90
CA ILE A 132 -23.00 61.34 3.29
C ILE A 132 -22.36 62.22 4.37
N ASP A 133 -21.18 61.84 4.80
CA ASP A 133 -20.41 62.56 5.82
C ASP A 133 -19.30 63.42 5.21
N GLY A 134 -19.04 63.27 3.92
CA GLY A 134 -18.15 64.17 3.20
C GLY A 134 -18.20 64.04 1.68
N ILE A 135 -17.62 65.04 1.02
CA ILE A 135 -17.54 65.15 -0.45
C ILE A 135 -16.07 65.25 -0.85
N LEU A 136 -15.64 64.33 -1.70
CA LEU A 136 -14.26 64.24 -2.20
C LEU A 136 -14.11 64.96 -3.54
N SER A 137 -13.07 65.78 -3.69
CA SER A 137 -12.75 66.42 -4.98
C SER A 137 -12.32 65.39 -6.03
N THR A 138 -12.89 65.51 -7.23
CA THR A 138 -12.44 64.75 -8.42
C THR A 138 -11.02 65.11 -8.87
N ASP A 139 -10.51 66.28 -8.47
CA ASP A 139 -9.15 66.75 -8.79
C ASP A 139 -8.07 66.12 -7.89
N CYS A 140 -8.48 65.25 -6.96
CA CYS A 140 -7.54 64.54 -6.11
C CYS A 140 -6.56 63.70 -6.96
N PRO A 141 -5.27 63.61 -6.59
CA PRO A 141 -4.29 62.85 -7.36
C PRO A 141 -4.71 61.39 -7.58
N THR A 142 -4.86 60.97 -8.83
CA THR A 142 -5.28 59.60 -9.18
C THR A 142 -4.24 58.54 -8.77
N TYR A 143 -2.96 58.89 -8.84
CA TYR A 143 -1.84 58.01 -8.50
C TYR A 143 -1.44 58.10 -7.02
N LEU A 144 -2.37 58.51 -6.15
CA LEU A 144 -2.13 58.52 -4.72
C LEU A 144 -1.86 57.10 -4.24
N LYS A 145 -0.75 56.92 -3.52
CA LYS A 145 -0.35 55.64 -2.96
C LYS A 145 -0.86 55.50 -1.53
N ASP A 146 -1.30 54.30 -1.23
CA ASP A 146 -1.53 53.83 0.13
C ASP A 146 -0.17 53.57 0.83
N ILE A 147 -0.19 53.35 2.15
CA ILE A 147 1.03 53.17 2.96
C ILE A 147 1.87 51.96 2.54
N ASP A 148 1.26 50.98 1.89
CA ASP A 148 1.93 49.82 1.32
C ASP A 148 2.58 50.08 -0.05
N GLY A 149 2.40 51.27 -0.62
CA GLY A 149 2.88 51.65 -1.95
C GLY A 149 2.01 51.18 -3.11
N TYR A 150 0.89 50.47 -2.87
CA TYR A 150 -0.15 50.23 -3.89
C TYR A 150 -1.01 51.49 -4.07
N PHE A 151 -1.82 51.54 -5.13
CA PHE A 151 -2.73 52.65 -5.34
C PHE A 151 -3.83 52.69 -4.26
N LEU A 152 -4.18 53.90 -3.84
CA LEU A 152 -5.24 54.14 -2.87
C LEU A 152 -6.63 54.03 -3.49
N SER A 153 -6.77 54.37 -4.77
CA SER A 153 -8.04 54.22 -5.50
C SER A 153 -8.26 52.77 -5.95
N THR A 154 -9.51 52.42 -6.25
CA THR A 154 -9.85 51.15 -6.91
C THR A 154 -9.21 51.06 -8.29
N LEU A 155 -9.20 49.87 -8.86
CA LEU A 155 -8.54 49.61 -10.14
C LEU A 155 -9.56 49.47 -11.27
N VAL A 156 -9.20 49.97 -12.45
CA VAL A 156 -9.95 49.80 -13.70
C VAL A 156 -9.06 49.15 -14.76
N MET A 157 -9.69 48.45 -15.71
CA MET A 157 -9.02 47.82 -16.84
C MET A 157 -9.42 48.51 -18.15
N PRO A 158 -8.63 49.48 -18.66
CA PRO A 158 -8.92 50.11 -19.94
C PRO A 158 -8.75 49.15 -21.12
N PRO A 159 -9.52 49.34 -22.21
CA PRO A 159 -9.38 48.52 -23.40
C PRO A 159 -7.94 48.65 -23.95
N MET A 160 -7.26 47.52 -24.12
CA MET A 160 -5.90 47.42 -24.66
C MET A 160 -4.80 48.12 -23.81
N SER A 161 -5.04 48.36 -22.53
CA SER A 161 -4.02 48.90 -21.60
C SER A 161 -3.92 48.06 -20.33
N PRO A 162 -2.78 48.07 -19.63
CA PRO A 162 -2.68 47.45 -18.32
C PRO A 162 -3.64 48.10 -17.31
N VAL A 163 -3.91 47.38 -16.22
CA VAL A 163 -4.73 47.85 -15.12
C VAL A 163 -4.18 49.18 -14.59
N ALA A 164 -5.07 50.15 -14.36
CA ALA A 164 -4.74 51.49 -13.92
C ALA A 164 -5.63 51.90 -12.71
N PRO A 165 -5.17 52.81 -11.84
CA PRO A 165 -6.04 53.37 -10.80
C PRO A 165 -7.21 54.12 -11.42
N ALA A 166 -8.40 53.92 -10.85
CA ALA A 166 -9.58 54.69 -11.18
C ALA A 166 -9.38 56.13 -10.71
N GLY A 167 -9.72 57.11 -11.55
CA GLY A 167 -9.90 58.48 -11.07
C GLY A 167 -10.99 58.56 -10.01
N TRP A 168 -10.96 59.59 -9.17
CA TRP A 168 -11.91 59.79 -8.06
C TRP A 168 -13.32 60.23 -8.50
N SER A 169 -13.71 59.95 -9.75
CA SER A 169 -15.02 60.26 -10.32
C SER A 169 -15.96 59.07 -10.15
N ASN A 170 -17.20 59.33 -9.75
CA ASN A 170 -18.19 58.30 -9.41
C ASN A 170 -17.61 57.19 -8.49
N VAL A 171 -16.89 57.58 -7.44
CA VAL A 171 -16.35 56.66 -6.42
C VAL A 171 -17.08 56.90 -5.10
N ILE A 172 -17.34 55.82 -4.38
CA ILE A 172 -17.91 55.86 -3.02
C ILE A 172 -16.90 55.25 -2.05
N ILE A 173 -16.55 55.98 -1.00
CA ILE A 173 -15.78 55.47 0.14
C ILE A 173 -16.77 55.30 1.29
N THR A 174 -16.84 54.13 1.92
CA THR A 174 -17.80 53.86 3.00
C THR A 174 -17.22 52.92 4.05
N GLY A 175 -17.97 52.64 5.11
CA GLY A 175 -17.58 51.66 6.12
C GLY A 175 -17.45 50.25 5.51
N PHE A 176 -16.60 49.42 6.10
CA PHE A 176 -16.26 48.09 5.58
C PHE A 176 -17.49 47.21 5.29
N ASP A 177 -18.44 47.12 6.24
CA ASP A 177 -19.65 46.30 6.05
C ASP A 177 -20.58 46.86 4.95
N GLY A 178 -20.64 48.19 4.82
CA GLY A 178 -21.37 48.86 3.74
C GLY A 178 -20.78 48.51 2.38
N ALA A 179 -19.46 48.54 2.25
CA ALA A 179 -18.75 48.20 1.02
C ALA A 179 -18.93 46.71 0.65
N LEU A 180 -18.86 45.80 1.62
CA LEU A 180 -19.09 44.37 1.37
C LEU A 180 -20.50 44.11 0.82
N LYS A 181 -21.52 44.78 1.37
CA LYS A 181 -22.91 44.71 0.84
C LYS A 181 -23.05 45.28 -0.56
N LEU A 182 -22.18 46.23 -0.93
CA LEU A 182 -22.10 46.79 -2.29
C LEU A 182 -21.25 45.95 -3.25
N GLY A 183 -20.74 44.78 -2.82
CA GLY A 183 -19.97 43.87 -3.66
C GLY A 183 -18.47 44.14 -3.70
N ALA A 184 -17.94 44.91 -2.73
CA ALA A 184 -16.51 44.97 -2.47
C ALA A 184 -16.00 43.67 -1.82
N LEU A 185 -14.73 43.37 -2.04
CA LEU A 185 -14.04 42.20 -1.49
C LEU A 185 -13.03 42.67 -0.43
N PRO A 186 -12.85 41.95 0.69
CA PRO A 186 -11.83 42.28 1.69
C PRO A 186 -10.45 42.05 1.09
N THR A 187 -9.67 43.11 0.84
CA THR A 187 -8.38 42.99 0.14
C THR A 187 -7.18 43.10 1.06
N LYS A 188 -7.29 43.85 2.16
CA LYS A 188 -6.17 44.11 3.08
C LYS A 188 -6.60 44.11 4.54
N ILE A 189 -5.75 43.55 5.38
CA ILE A 189 -5.83 43.68 6.84
C ILE A 189 -4.63 44.50 7.30
N TYR A 190 -4.90 45.60 8.00
CA TYR A 190 -3.90 46.42 8.69
C TYR A 190 -3.88 46.00 10.14
N ALA A 191 -2.70 45.74 10.69
CA ALA A 191 -2.51 45.47 12.10
C ALA A 191 -1.44 46.41 12.67
N SER A 192 -1.72 47.00 13.83
CA SER A 192 -0.78 47.86 14.55
C SER A 192 -0.80 47.54 16.05
N GLY A 193 0.31 47.79 16.73
CA GLY A 193 0.44 47.55 18.18
C GLY A 193 1.65 46.69 18.55
N GLY A 194 2.22 46.94 19.73
CA GLY A 194 3.44 46.28 20.21
C GLY A 194 4.73 47.03 19.88
N GLY A 195 5.85 46.50 20.37
CA GLY A 195 7.20 47.01 20.08
C GLY A 195 7.70 46.61 18.70
N VAL A 196 8.69 47.33 18.13
CA VAL A 196 9.22 47.04 16.78
C VAL A 196 9.71 45.59 16.64
N GLU A 197 10.44 45.07 17.63
CA GLU A 197 10.93 43.68 17.61
C GLU A 197 9.81 42.63 17.70
N GLU A 198 8.73 42.95 18.39
CA GLU A 198 7.58 42.07 18.56
C GLU A 198 6.81 41.94 17.24
N ILE A 199 6.58 43.06 16.56
CA ILE A 199 5.92 43.10 15.25
C ILE A 199 6.76 42.38 14.19
N ASP A 200 8.08 42.56 14.19
CA ASP A 200 8.99 41.85 13.28
C ASP A 200 8.84 40.33 13.41
N ARG A 201 8.85 39.81 14.66
CA ARG A 201 8.68 38.38 14.94
C ARG A 201 7.29 37.88 14.53
N ILE A 202 6.24 38.66 14.80
CA ILE A 202 4.87 38.31 14.41
C ILE A 202 4.77 38.22 12.88
N ALA A 203 5.31 39.20 12.15
CA ALA A 203 5.28 39.23 10.69
C ALA A 203 6.03 38.04 10.06
N GLU A 204 7.21 37.71 10.57
CA GLU A 204 8.02 36.57 10.11
C GLU A 204 7.32 35.24 10.39
N THR A 205 6.93 35.01 11.65
CA THR A 205 6.23 33.78 12.10
C THR A 205 4.96 33.56 11.28
N MET A 206 4.21 34.63 11.04
CA MET A 206 2.97 34.56 10.29
C MET A 206 3.19 34.23 8.81
N SER A 207 4.15 34.86 8.15
CA SER A 207 4.45 34.56 6.75
C SER A 207 4.86 33.09 6.56
N LEU A 208 5.52 32.49 7.56
CA LEU A 208 5.94 31.09 7.54
C LEU A 208 4.76 30.12 7.74
N HIS A 209 3.82 30.44 8.63
CA HIS A 209 2.74 29.51 9.00
C HIS A 209 1.44 29.67 8.22
N THR A 210 1.12 30.87 7.70
CA THR A 210 -0.19 31.15 7.10
C THR A 210 -0.18 31.20 5.57
N ASN A 211 1.00 31.11 4.93
CA ASN A 211 1.19 31.28 3.48
C ASN A 211 0.64 32.62 2.94
N LEU A 212 0.35 33.58 3.84
CA LEU A 212 -0.07 34.93 3.50
C LEU A 212 1.16 35.76 3.11
N LYS A 213 0.91 36.79 2.30
CA LYS A 213 1.92 37.79 1.98
C LYS A 213 1.84 38.88 3.04
N VAL A 214 2.95 39.14 3.70
CA VAL A 214 3.01 40.07 4.84
C VAL A 214 3.97 41.20 4.52
N ARG A 215 3.49 42.44 4.61
CA ARG A 215 4.32 43.64 4.52
C ARG A 215 4.44 44.28 5.88
N LEU A 216 5.66 44.49 6.32
CA LEU A 216 5.99 45.19 7.54
C LEU A 216 6.48 46.60 7.17
N ILE A 217 5.89 47.60 7.79
CA ILE A 217 6.32 49.00 7.67
C ILE A 217 6.90 49.41 9.02
N ARG A 218 8.20 49.70 9.05
CA ARG A 218 8.90 50.14 10.26
C ARG A 218 8.84 51.66 10.42
N PRO A 219 9.04 52.16 11.66
CA PRO A 219 9.19 53.58 11.90
C PRO A 219 10.32 54.16 11.05
N GLY A 220 10.05 55.23 10.30
CA GLY A 220 11.00 55.81 9.35
C GLY A 220 10.79 55.41 7.87
N GLY A 221 9.81 54.54 7.59
CA GLY A 221 9.33 54.26 6.23
C GLY A 221 10.04 53.12 5.50
N GLU A 222 10.82 52.30 6.21
CA GLU A 222 11.36 51.06 5.65
C GLU A 222 10.25 50.01 5.51
N VAL A 223 10.16 49.41 4.32
CA VAL A 223 9.16 48.39 4.01
C VAL A 223 9.84 47.05 3.78
N TYR A 224 9.55 46.09 4.64
CA TYR A 224 9.99 44.70 4.52
C TYR A 224 8.84 43.86 3.98
N VAL A 225 9.12 43.03 2.98
CA VAL A 225 8.11 42.15 2.36
C VAL A 225 8.49 40.70 2.63
N PHE A 226 7.69 40.02 3.45
CA PHE A 226 7.80 38.60 3.70
C PHE A 226 6.88 37.87 2.72
N ASN A 227 7.47 37.05 1.86
CA ASN A 227 6.76 36.19 0.90
C ASN A 227 7.32 34.78 0.98
N LEU A 228 6.44 33.78 1.01
CA LEU A 228 6.85 32.39 0.85
C LEU A 228 7.11 32.10 -0.64
N VAL A 229 8.37 32.21 -1.08
CA VAL A 229 8.76 32.15 -2.51
C VAL A 229 8.80 30.72 -3.06
N SER A 230 9.18 29.72 -2.24
CA SER A 230 9.30 28.33 -2.69
C SER A 230 9.15 27.35 -1.53
N LEU A 231 8.18 26.43 -1.63
CA LEU A 231 8.17 25.18 -0.88
C LEU A 231 8.96 24.17 -1.70
N ALA A 232 10.27 24.09 -1.49
CA ALA A 232 11.05 22.94 -1.94
C ALA A 232 10.72 21.77 -1.01
N SER A 233 9.61 21.08 -1.28
CA SER A 233 9.30 19.83 -0.60
C SER A 233 10.20 18.75 -1.19
N ILE A 234 11.32 18.48 -0.54
CA ILE A 234 12.04 17.23 -0.77
C ILE A 234 11.14 16.11 -0.24
N SER A 235 10.46 15.44 -1.16
CA SER A 235 9.62 14.29 -0.84
C SER A 235 10.53 13.11 -0.52
N GLY A 236 10.20 12.34 0.52
CA GLY A 236 11.04 11.33 1.17
C GLY A 236 11.55 10.16 0.31
N GLY A 237 11.49 10.22 -1.02
CA GLY A 237 12.12 9.26 -1.93
C GLY A 237 13.64 9.17 -1.77
N GLU A 238 14.31 10.27 -1.40
CA GLU A 238 15.76 10.26 -1.11
C GLU A 238 16.09 9.39 0.11
N VAL A 239 15.18 9.30 1.07
CA VAL A 239 15.33 8.44 2.26
C VAL A 239 15.40 6.96 1.84
N MET A 240 14.70 6.55 0.78
CA MET A 240 14.76 5.17 0.28
C MET A 240 16.14 4.85 -0.30
N VAL A 241 16.79 5.80 -0.97
CA VAL A 241 18.16 5.60 -1.50
C VAL A 241 19.14 5.39 -0.36
N VAL A 242 19.09 6.25 0.66
CA VAL A 242 19.96 6.13 1.85
C VAL A 242 19.67 4.83 2.62
N ALA A 243 18.39 4.47 2.78
CA ALA A 243 17.98 3.22 3.42
C ALA A 243 18.49 1.98 2.65
N GLY A 244 18.45 2.02 1.31
CA GLY A 244 18.98 0.95 0.47
C GLY A 244 20.50 0.77 0.63
N ILE A 245 21.25 1.87 0.69
CA ILE A 245 22.70 1.83 0.95
C ILE A 245 22.97 1.28 2.35
N ALA A 246 22.23 1.73 3.37
CA ALA A 246 22.36 1.24 4.73
C ALA A 246 22.06 -0.27 4.83
N PHE A 247 21.01 -0.74 4.16
CA PHE A 247 20.68 -2.16 4.07
C PHE A 247 21.81 -2.98 3.44
N LEU A 248 22.36 -2.54 2.31
CA LEU A 248 23.47 -3.25 1.65
C LEU A 248 24.71 -3.31 2.55
N ASN A 249 25.04 -2.21 3.23
CA ASN A 249 26.18 -2.19 4.14
C ASN A 249 25.98 -3.14 5.32
N LEU A 250 24.79 -3.13 5.92
CA LEU A 250 24.42 -4.04 7.00
C LEU A 250 24.43 -5.50 6.54
N LEU A 251 24.00 -5.77 5.30
CA LEU A 251 24.02 -7.10 4.70
C LEU A 251 25.44 -7.64 4.56
N VAL A 252 26.37 -6.83 4.03
CA VAL A 252 27.78 -7.21 3.91
C VAL A 252 28.42 -7.44 5.28
N ALA A 253 28.19 -6.53 6.24
CA ALA A 253 28.71 -6.66 7.59
C ALA A 253 28.18 -7.90 8.32
N SER A 254 26.87 -8.15 8.23
CA SER A 254 26.26 -9.33 8.86
C SER A 254 26.72 -10.63 8.20
N LEU A 255 26.87 -10.67 6.86
CA LEU A 255 27.43 -11.82 6.15
C LEU A 255 28.83 -12.19 6.68
N ALA A 256 29.69 -11.20 6.89
CA ALA A 256 31.03 -11.42 7.44
C ALA A 256 30.99 -11.93 8.89
N ASN A 257 30.22 -11.27 9.76
CA ASN A 257 30.08 -11.66 11.16
C ASN A 257 29.56 -13.11 11.31
N TYR A 258 28.53 -13.48 10.54
CA TYR A 258 27.99 -14.83 10.58
C TYR A 258 28.92 -15.88 9.93
N TYR A 259 29.75 -15.48 8.97
CA TYR A 259 30.76 -16.37 8.40
C TYR A 259 31.85 -16.71 9.43
N GLU A 260 32.28 -15.73 10.23
CA GLU A 260 33.23 -15.95 11.33
C GLU A 260 32.62 -16.81 12.44
N ARG A 261 31.34 -16.60 12.77
CA ARG A 261 30.59 -17.34 13.80
C ARG A 261 30.07 -18.72 13.37
N ARG A 262 30.46 -19.23 12.20
CA ARG A 262 30.02 -20.56 11.70
C ARG A 262 30.29 -21.72 12.66
N GLY A 263 31.34 -21.61 13.47
CA GLY A 263 31.67 -22.61 14.50
C GLY A 263 30.62 -22.71 15.61
N GLU A 264 29.97 -21.60 15.97
CA GLU A 264 28.88 -21.57 16.94
C GLU A 264 27.62 -22.25 16.38
N PHE A 265 27.32 -22.04 15.10
CA PHE A 265 26.19 -22.72 14.45
C PHE A 265 26.41 -24.22 14.32
N LEU A 266 27.65 -24.64 14.07
CA LEU A 266 28.05 -26.05 14.06
C LEU A 266 27.79 -26.67 15.44
N THR A 267 28.27 -26.05 16.52
CA THR A 267 28.07 -26.59 17.88
C THR A 267 26.59 -26.64 18.28
N MET A 268 25.82 -25.59 17.99
CA MET A 268 24.37 -25.57 18.22
C MET A 268 23.65 -26.69 17.46
N SER A 269 24.02 -26.92 16.20
CA SER A 269 23.45 -28.01 15.39
C SER A 269 23.80 -29.38 15.96
N THR A 270 25.04 -29.57 16.44
CA THR A 270 25.46 -30.84 17.07
C THR A 270 24.77 -31.11 18.41
N LEU A 271 24.32 -30.07 19.11
CA LEU A 271 23.49 -30.18 20.31
C LEU A 271 22.02 -30.47 19.98
N GLY A 272 21.66 -30.58 18.70
CA GLY A 272 20.31 -30.94 18.24
C GLY A 272 19.40 -29.76 17.93
N LEU A 273 19.90 -28.52 17.89
CA LEU A 273 19.08 -27.39 17.43
C LEU A 273 18.80 -27.53 15.94
N ASN A 274 17.51 -27.57 15.58
CA ASN A 274 17.05 -27.46 14.20
C ASN A 274 17.50 -26.10 13.60
N PRO A 275 17.95 -26.06 12.32
CA PRO A 275 18.15 -24.83 11.56
C PRO A 275 17.10 -23.72 11.78
N ALA A 276 15.83 -24.09 11.97
CA ALA A 276 14.77 -23.13 12.28
C ALA A 276 14.98 -22.40 13.62
N HIS A 277 15.46 -23.08 14.66
CA HIS A 277 15.74 -22.47 15.97
C HIS A 277 16.95 -21.53 15.91
N ILE A 278 17.98 -21.89 15.13
CA ILE A 278 19.15 -21.03 14.92
C ILE A 278 18.71 -19.75 14.19
N LEU A 279 17.87 -19.88 13.16
CA LEU A 279 17.30 -18.73 12.46
C LEU A 279 16.48 -17.84 13.40
N LEU A 280 15.64 -18.44 14.26
CA LEU A 280 14.83 -17.70 15.23
C LEU A 280 15.70 -16.90 16.20
N LEU A 281 16.79 -17.50 16.72
CA LEU A 281 17.73 -16.83 17.61
C LEU A 281 18.39 -15.61 16.93
N SER A 282 18.82 -15.77 15.66
CA SER A 282 19.41 -14.67 14.90
C SER A 282 18.42 -13.56 14.54
N VAL A 283 17.15 -13.90 14.32
CA VAL A 283 16.08 -12.90 14.13
C VAL A 283 15.81 -12.15 15.44
N ALA A 284 15.82 -12.83 16.58
CA ALA A 284 15.71 -12.17 17.88
C ALA A 284 16.86 -11.18 18.10
N GLU A 285 18.11 -11.59 17.81
CA GLU A 285 19.28 -10.70 17.83
C GLU A 285 19.10 -9.48 16.91
N ALA A 286 18.59 -9.69 15.69
CA ALA A 286 18.32 -8.62 14.73
C ALA A 286 17.27 -7.61 15.25
N ILE A 287 16.21 -8.09 15.90
CA ILE A 287 15.17 -7.23 16.48
C ILE A 287 15.75 -6.35 17.58
N PHE A 288 16.51 -6.94 18.52
CA PHE A 288 17.13 -6.18 19.60
C PHE A 288 18.09 -5.12 19.06
N LEU A 289 18.95 -5.49 18.11
CA LEU A 289 19.88 -4.55 17.48
C LEU A 289 19.14 -3.45 16.70
N GLY A 290 18.07 -3.79 15.97
CA GLY A 290 17.28 -2.82 15.22
C GLY A 290 16.57 -1.79 16.10
N VAL A 291 16.03 -2.21 17.25
CA VAL A 291 15.35 -1.32 18.20
C VAL A 291 16.35 -0.40 18.91
N ILE A 292 17.46 -0.96 19.43
CA ILE A 292 18.49 -0.18 20.12
C ILE A 292 19.12 0.85 19.18
N SER A 293 19.44 0.44 17.95
CA SER A 293 20.04 1.32 16.96
C SER A 293 19.10 2.45 16.55
N SER A 294 17.80 2.19 16.41
CA SER A 294 16.80 3.22 16.11
C SER A 294 16.70 4.25 17.23
N TYR A 295 16.65 3.78 18.49
CA TYR A 295 16.59 4.67 19.65
C TYR A 295 17.83 5.58 19.71
N LEU A 296 19.03 5.01 19.56
CA LEU A 296 20.27 5.78 19.51
C LEU A 296 20.31 6.75 18.31
N GLY A 297 19.83 6.32 17.14
CA GLY A 297 19.73 7.16 15.95
C GLY A 297 18.88 8.40 16.19
N VAL A 298 17.69 8.25 16.78
CA VAL A 298 16.81 9.38 17.13
C VAL A 298 17.48 10.33 18.12
N LEU A 299 18.20 9.82 19.13
CA LEU A 299 18.95 10.65 20.07
C LEU A 299 20.06 11.45 19.39
N VAL A 300 20.82 10.83 18.49
CA VAL A 300 21.85 11.51 17.70
C VAL A 300 21.23 12.59 16.81
N THR A 301 20.12 12.28 16.14
CA THR A 301 19.38 13.24 15.31
C THR A 301 18.93 14.46 16.13
N LEU A 302 18.33 14.25 17.30
CA LEU A 302 17.95 15.33 18.22
C LEU A 302 19.14 16.19 18.65
N GLY A 303 20.27 15.56 18.95
CA GLY A 303 21.51 16.25 19.29
C GLY A 303 22.01 17.14 18.14
N VAL A 304 22.04 16.60 16.91
CA VAL A 304 22.44 17.34 15.71
C VAL A 304 21.51 18.52 15.47
N PHE A 305 20.19 18.33 15.49
CA PHE A 305 19.22 19.41 15.29
C PHE A 305 19.25 20.47 16.41
N SER A 306 19.73 20.13 17.61
CA SER A 306 19.92 21.11 18.70
C SER A 306 21.18 21.97 18.52
N ILE A 307 22.16 21.49 17.75
CA ILE A 307 23.46 22.15 17.57
C ILE A 307 23.50 22.95 16.26
N VAL A 308 22.96 22.40 15.17
CA VAL A 308 23.04 23.01 13.83
C VAL A 308 22.53 24.46 13.78
N PRO A 309 21.37 24.82 14.36
CA PRO A 309 20.89 26.21 14.33
C PRO A 309 21.79 27.20 15.08
N LYS A 310 22.64 26.73 15.99
CA LYS A 310 23.61 27.57 16.71
C LYS A 310 24.83 27.91 15.86
N ILE A 311 25.12 27.09 14.86
CA ILE A 311 26.28 27.25 13.96
C ILE A 311 25.85 27.93 12.66
N ILE A 312 24.66 27.60 12.16
CA ILE A 312 24.13 28.10 10.90
C ILE A 312 22.82 28.84 11.18
N PRO A 313 22.68 30.13 10.81
CA PRO A 313 21.48 30.93 11.06
C PRO A 313 20.37 30.59 10.05
N ILE A 314 19.97 29.32 10.01
CA ILE A 314 18.80 28.85 9.27
C ILE A 314 17.77 28.46 10.33
N PRO A 315 16.56 29.06 10.31
CA PRO A 315 15.47 28.63 11.19
C PRO A 315 15.02 27.22 10.75
N ILE A 316 15.48 26.20 11.46
CA ILE A 316 15.08 24.81 11.26
C ILE A 316 14.04 24.46 12.31
N ASP A 317 12.78 24.35 11.90
CA ASP A 317 11.72 23.80 12.76
C ASP A 317 11.69 22.27 12.60
N PHE A 318 12.11 21.55 13.64
CA PHE A 318 12.17 20.09 13.65
C PHE A 318 10.96 19.52 14.36
N LYS A 319 9.98 19.04 13.58
CA LYS A 319 8.76 18.42 14.11
C LYS A 319 8.89 16.90 14.15
N LEU A 320 9.12 16.35 15.35
CA LEU A 320 8.95 14.92 15.61
C LEU A 320 7.48 14.61 15.86
N THR A 321 6.86 13.92 14.92
CA THR A 321 5.54 13.31 15.16
C THR A 321 5.71 11.86 15.63
N GLN A 322 4.74 11.37 16.41
CA GLN A 322 4.71 9.97 16.85
C GLN A 322 4.76 8.99 15.66
N GLU A 323 4.09 9.33 14.57
CA GLU A 323 4.08 8.53 13.33
C GLU A 323 5.47 8.45 12.70
N SER A 324 6.21 9.56 12.63
CA SER A 324 7.58 9.57 12.10
C SER A 324 8.51 8.70 12.95
N VAL A 325 8.41 8.78 14.27
CA VAL A 325 9.22 7.96 15.19
C VAL A 325 8.93 6.48 15.00
N MET A 326 7.64 6.10 14.98
CA MET A 326 7.23 4.72 14.75
C MET A 326 7.69 4.21 13.37
N GLY A 327 7.61 5.06 12.35
CA GLY A 327 8.08 4.76 11.00
C GLY A 327 9.58 4.44 10.95
N VAL A 328 10.41 5.20 11.67
CA VAL A 328 11.86 4.95 11.76
C VAL A 328 12.14 3.61 12.48
N PHE A 329 11.46 3.33 13.60
CA PHE A 329 11.60 2.05 14.30
C PHE A 329 11.19 0.85 13.44
N ALA A 330 10.08 0.99 12.70
CA ALA A 330 9.61 -0.06 11.80
C ALA A 330 10.61 -0.30 10.65
N LEU A 331 11.07 0.78 10.01
CA LEU A 331 12.00 0.71 8.88
C LEU A 331 13.35 0.11 9.30
N SER A 332 13.92 0.54 10.42
CA SER A 332 15.18 -0.03 10.93
C SER A 332 15.03 -1.51 11.25
N SER A 333 13.93 -1.90 11.90
CA SER A 333 13.67 -3.30 12.25
C SER A 333 13.56 -4.16 10.99
N VAL A 334 12.87 -3.70 9.95
CA VAL A 334 12.77 -4.41 8.67
C VAL A 334 14.14 -4.58 8.01
N ILE A 335 14.97 -3.53 8.01
CA ILE A 335 16.32 -3.58 7.43
C ILE A 335 17.19 -4.59 8.18
N PHE A 336 17.17 -4.58 9.52
CA PHE A 336 17.94 -5.53 10.33
C PHE A 336 17.47 -6.97 10.16
N ILE A 337 16.15 -7.21 10.27
CA ILE A 337 15.56 -8.53 10.13
C ILE A 337 15.85 -9.11 8.74
N SER A 338 15.59 -8.36 7.68
CA SER A 338 15.82 -8.82 6.30
C SER A 338 17.30 -9.15 6.05
N SER A 339 18.20 -8.27 6.48
CA SER A 339 19.66 -8.47 6.37
C SER A 339 20.12 -9.73 7.11
N HIS A 340 19.74 -9.89 8.37
CA HIS A 340 20.12 -11.04 9.18
C HIS A 340 19.53 -12.34 8.63
N ILE A 341 18.25 -12.37 8.21
CA ILE A 341 17.63 -13.57 7.62
C ILE A 341 18.40 -14.02 6.37
N LEU A 342 18.74 -13.09 5.47
CA LEU A 342 19.47 -13.40 4.24
C LEU A 342 20.86 -13.96 4.57
N SER A 343 21.59 -13.31 5.47
CA SER A 343 22.95 -13.71 5.87
C SER A 343 22.97 -15.07 6.60
N VAL A 344 22.05 -15.26 7.54
CA VAL A 344 21.96 -16.46 8.37
C VAL A 344 21.53 -17.66 7.54
N ARG A 345 20.52 -17.51 6.66
CA ARG A 345 20.09 -18.61 5.78
C ARG A 345 21.24 -19.16 4.95
N ARG A 346 22.04 -18.28 4.35
CA ARG A 346 23.21 -18.68 3.57
C ARG A 346 24.22 -19.44 4.42
N ASN A 347 24.50 -18.96 5.64
CA ASN A 347 25.52 -19.55 6.51
C ASN A 347 25.05 -20.84 7.22
N ILE A 348 23.78 -20.95 7.60
CA ILE A 348 23.19 -22.18 8.15
C ILE A 348 23.28 -23.33 7.14
N ILE A 349 22.99 -23.06 5.86
CA ILE A 349 23.13 -24.07 4.79
C ILE A 349 24.58 -24.56 4.66
N LEU A 350 25.55 -23.68 4.91
CA LEU A 350 26.97 -24.00 4.82
C LEU A 350 27.54 -24.66 6.08
N SER A 351 26.94 -24.41 7.25
CA SER A 351 27.53 -24.73 8.56
C SER A 351 26.81 -25.84 9.32
N THR A 352 25.55 -26.15 9.00
CA THR A 352 24.84 -27.25 9.65
C THR A 352 25.45 -28.58 9.16
N PRO A 353 26.10 -29.38 10.02
CA PRO A 353 26.68 -30.65 9.64
C PRO A 353 25.57 -31.70 9.71
N ALA A 354 24.56 -31.60 8.85
CA ALA A 354 23.51 -32.59 8.75
C ALA A 354 23.15 -32.83 7.28
N GLN A 355 23.63 -33.98 6.80
CA GLN A 355 23.26 -34.68 5.57
C GLN A 355 23.52 -33.96 4.25
N THR A 356 24.55 -34.41 3.54
CA THR A 356 24.56 -34.70 2.08
C THR A 356 23.37 -34.24 1.22
N TRP A 357 23.04 -32.95 1.23
CA TRP A 357 22.17 -32.34 0.21
C TRP A 357 22.93 -32.05 -1.08
N LYS A 358 24.26 -32.18 -1.06
CA LYS A 358 24.96 -32.76 -2.20
C LYS A 358 24.77 -34.26 -2.08
N TRP A 359 23.75 -34.77 -2.75
CA TRP A 359 23.69 -36.20 -3.03
C TRP A 359 24.99 -36.56 -3.77
N VAL A 360 25.91 -37.21 -3.06
CA VAL A 360 27.03 -37.85 -3.71
C VAL A 360 26.39 -39.04 -4.42
N LEU A 361 26.41 -39.06 -5.76
CA LEU A 361 26.15 -40.30 -6.49
C LEU A 361 27.06 -41.36 -5.85
N THR A 362 26.50 -42.26 -5.04
CA THR A 362 27.20 -43.50 -4.70
C THR A 362 27.12 -44.38 -5.94
N LYS A 363 27.81 -43.95 -7.01
CA LYS A 363 27.87 -44.66 -8.27
C LYS A 363 28.81 -45.83 -8.07
N ALA A 364 28.23 -47.01 -7.89
CA ALA A 364 28.97 -48.25 -8.03
C ALA A 364 28.77 -48.73 -9.47
N LEU A 365 29.87 -49.07 -10.15
CA LEU A 365 29.77 -49.88 -11.36
C LEU A 365 29.50 -51.31 -10.89
N ASP A 366 28.36 -51.87 -11.30
CA ASP A 366 28.05 -53.26 -11.04
C ASP A 366 28.98 -54.19 -11.86
N GLU A 367 29.14 -55.45 -11.46
CA GLU A 367 29.98 -56.43 -12.18
C GLU A 367 29.51 -56.63 -13.64
N GLU A 368 28.23 -56.35 -13.91
CA GLU A 368 27.57 -56.42 -15.22
C GLU A 368 27.68 -55.11 -16.05
N GLY A 369 28.40 -54.09 -15.54
CA GLY A 369 28.63 -52.83 -16.24
C GLY A 369 27.47 -51.82 -16.20
N TYR A 370 26.57 -51.94 -15.22
CA TYR A 370 25.50 -50.97 -14.96
C TYR A 370 25.93 -49.94 -13.91
N TRP A 371 25.56 -48.68 -14.12
CA TRP A 371 25.66 -47.65 -13.09
C TRP A 371 24.52 -47.82 -12.10
N THR A 372 24.88 -48.14 -10.86
CA THR A 372 23.92 -48.39 -9.79
C THR A 372 23.77 -47.16 -8.90
N VAL A 373 22.52 -46.78 -8.65
CA VAL A 373 22.12 -45.63 -7.85
C VAL A 373 21.00 -46.04 -6.89
N GLU A 374 21.24 -45.90 -5.59
CA GLU A 374 20.20 -46.05 -4.58
C GLU A 374 19.41 -44.74 -4.42
N LEU A 375 18.09 -44.82 -4.56
CA LEU A 375 17.20 -43.68 -4.47
C LEU A 375 16.68 -43.54 -3.02
N PRO A 376 16.59 -42.32 -2.46
CA PRO A 376 16.18 -42.09 -1.08
C PRO A 376 14.65 -42.18 -0.92
N ALA A 377 14.08 -43.32 -1.28
CA ALA A 377 12.66 -43.63 -1.16
C ALA A 377 12.49 -44.83 -0.22
N LYS A 378 11.76 -44.61 0.88
CA LYS A 378 11.30 -45.69 1.76
C LYS A 378 9.81 -45.89 1.55
N LEU A 379 9.43 -47.06 1.05
CA LEU A 379 8.05 -47.42 0.77
C LEU A 379 7.57 -48.43 1.83
N LYS A 380 6.33 -48.33 2.30
CA LYS A 380 5.73 -49.43 3.07
C LYS A 380 5.52 -50.62 2.13
N VAL A 381 5.67 -51.86 2.62
CA VAL A 381 5.49 -53.09 1.80
C VAL A 381 4.15 -53.09 1.06
N SER A 382 3.07 -52.67 1.75
CA SER A 382 1.73 -52.54 1.16
C SER A 382 1.64 -51.56 -0.03
N LYS A 383 2.58 -50.61 -0.14
CA LYS A 383 2.61 -49.58 -1.19
C LYS A 383 3.48 -49.96 -2.39
N ILE A 384 4.22 -51.06 -2.35
CA ILE A 384 5.17 -51.43 -3.40
C ILE A 384 4.45 -51.69 -4.73
N LYS A 385 3.38 -52.48 -4.72
CA LYS A 385 2.61 -52.80 -5.94
C LYS A 385 2.04 -51.55 -6.59
N HIS A 386 1.42 -50.67 -5.79
CA HIS A 386 0.87 -49.41 -6.27
C HIS A 386 1.96 -48.46 -6.83
N PHE A 387 3.12 -48.39 -6.17
CA PHE A 387 4.26 -47.63 -6.65
C PHE A 387 4.75 -48.12 -8.02
N ILE A 388 4.87 -49.44 -8.22
CA ILE A 388 5.29 -50.00 -9.51
C ILE A 388 4.27 -49.70 -10.61
N THR A 389 2.97 -49.85 -10.33
CA THR A 389 1.90 -49.49 -11.28
C THR A 389 1.95 -48.01 -11.64
N TYR A 390 2.14 -47.14 -10.64
CA TYR A 390 2.29 -45.69 -10.84
C TYR A 390 3.50 -45.36 -11.73
N MET A 391 4.67 -45.93 -11.41
CA MET A 391 5.90 -45.70 -12.18
C MET A 391 5.74 -46.17 -13.64
N ASN A 392 5.13 -47.32 -13.86
CA ASN A 392 4.86 -47.83 -15.21
C ASN A 392 3.93 -46.89 -16.01
N SER A 393 2.85 -46.42 -15.39
CA SER A 393 1.93 -45.45 -16.00
C SER A 393 2.63 -44.14 -16.35
N ARG A 394 3.37 -43.56 -15.40
CA ARG A 394 4.06 -42.27 -15.60
C ARG A 394 5.15 -42.33 -16.64
N LEU A 395 5.94 -43.39 -16.66
CA LEU A 395 6.98 -43.58 -17.67
C LEU A 395 6.39 -43.75 -19.08
N SER A 396 5.24 -44.42 -19.18
CA SER A 396 4.52 -44.58 -20.45
C SER A 396 3.91 -43.25 -20.93
N GLU A 397 3.36 -42.44 -20.03
CA GLU A 397 2.78 -41.13 -20.36
C GLU A 397 3.85 -40.11 -20.78
N TYR A 398 5.00 -40.09 -20.10
CA TYR A 398 6.11 -39.18 -20.40
C TYR A 398 6.79 -39.48 -21.76
N SER A 399 6.53 -40.66 -22.33
CA SER A 399 7.09 -41.09 -23.63
C SER A 399 6.55 -40.33 -24.85
N TYR A 400 5.48 -39.56 -24.70
CA TYR A 400 4.83 -38.83 -25.80
C TYR A 400 5.42 -37.44 -26.07
N THR A 401 6.55 -37.08 -25.44
CA THR A 401 7.19 -35.78 -25.60
C THR A 401 8.21 -35.80 -26.75
N THR A 402 8.28 -34.73 -27.56
CA THR A 402 9.14 -34.67 -28.78
C THR A 402 10.65 -34.82 -28.48
N THR A 403 11.10 -34.54 -27.26
CA THR A 403 12.52 -34.50 -26.87
C THR A 403 13.00 -35.72 -26.07
N VAL A 404 12.08 -36.49 -25.47
CA VAL A 404 12.40 -37.63 -24.60
C VAL A 404 11.46 -38.78 -24.92
N ASN A 405 12.03 -39.92 -25.32
CA ASN A 405 11.28 -41.14 -25.61
C ASN A 405 11.66 -42.24 -24.59
N ILE A 406 10.63 -42.79 -23.95
CA ILE A 406 10.74 -43.84 -22.93
C ILE A 406 9.95 -45.06 -23.39
N MET A 407 10.61 -46.20 -23.56
CA MET A 407 9.97 -47.48 -23.88
C MET A 407 10.05 -48.43 -22.69
N VAL A 408 8.92 -48.78 -22.10
CA VAL A 408 8.86 -49.77 -21.01
C VAL A 408 8.76 -51.18 -21.60
N HIS A 409 9.64 -52.08 -21.16
CA HIS A 409 9.74 -53.46 -21.68
C HIS A 409 8.95 -54.48 -20.85
N GLY A 410 8.60 -54.15 -19.61
CA GLY A 410 7.78 -55.00 -18.74
C GLY A 410 8.09 -54.87 -17.25
N VAL A 411 7.21 -55.46 -16.42
CA VAL A 411 7.35 -55.61 -14.97
C VAL A 411 7.57 -57.09 -14.66
N GLU A 412 8.70 -57.43 -14.04
CA GLU A 412 8.98 -58.76 -13.51
C GLU A 412 8.76 -58.73 -11.98
N GLU A 413 7.97 -59.66 -11.46
CA GLU A 413 7.72 -59.83 -10.02
C GLU A 413 8.32 -61.17 -9.57
N ASN A 414 9.22 -61.15 -8.59
CA ASN A 414 9.74 -62.35 -7.96
C ASN A 414 9.29 -62.40 -6.50
N THR A 415 8.24 -63.20 -6.25
CA THR A 415 7.56 -63.36 -4.97
C THR A 415 8.40 -64.03 -3.89
N GLU A 416 9.43 -64.82 -4.25
CA GLU A 416 10.30 -65.50 -3.27
C GLU A 416 11.40 -64.58 -2.71
N ALA A 417 11.73 -63.50 -3.42
CA ALA A 417 12.80 -62.56 -3.06
C ALA A 417 12.31 -61.14 -2.69
N GLY A 418 11.00 -60.89 -2.70
CA GLY A 418 10.42 -59.56 -2.45
C GLY A 418 10.92 -58.50 -3.43
N LEU A 419 11.24 -58.89 -4.66
CA LEU A 419 11.88 -58.05 -5.67
C LEU A 419 10.92 -57.76 -6.83
N HIS A 420 10.61 -56.48 -7.03
CA HIS A 420 9.87 -55.99 -8.20
C HIS A 420 10.81 -55.24 -9.12
N ARG A 421 10.85 -55.64 -10.40
CA ARG A 421 11.77 -55.10 -11.39
C ARG A 421 11.00 -54.49 -12.57
N LEU A 422 11.25 -53.21 -12.84
CA LEU A 422 10.71 -52.49 -13.99
C LEU A 422 11.84 -52.17 -14.97
N ARG A 423 11.77 -52.71 -16.19
CA ARG A 423 12.78 -52.43 -17.24
C ARG A 423 12.26 -51.41 -18.24
N PHE A 424 13.06 -50.39 -18.52
CA PHE A 424 12.73 -49.37 -19.53
C PHE A 424 13.97 -48.85 -20.25
N THR A 425 13.79 -48.42 -21.49
CA THR A 425 14.81 -47.70 -22.27
C THR A 425 14.49 -46.22 -22.24
N TYR A 426 15.46 -45.40 -21.85
CA TYR A 426 15.40 -43.95 -21.90
C TYR A 426 16.21 -43.43 -23.09
N SER A 427 15.65 -42.53 -23.89
CA SER A 427 16.35 -41.83 -24.96
C SER A 427 16.02 -40.35 -24.95
N SER A 428 17.04 -39.50 -24.94
CA SER A 428 16.91 -38.05 -24.86
C SER A 428 17.63 -37.40 -26.04
N THR A 429 17.01 -36.40 -26.66
CA THR A 429 17.57 -35.58 -27.75
C THR A 429 17.74 -34.11 -27.35
N GLU A 430 17.51 -33.78 -26.08
CA GLU A 430 17.28 -32.41 -25.60
C GLU A 430 18.55 -31.54 -25.55
N GLN A 431 19.72 -32.14 -25.26
CA GLN A 431 21.02 -31.46 -25.34
C GLN A 431 22.04 -32.28 -26.15
N ARG A 432 22.16 -33.57 -25.83
CA ARG A 432 23.03 -34.52 -26.53
C ARG A 432 22.29 -35.84 -26.63
N ALA A 433 22.27 -36.42 -27.83
CA ALA A 433 21.61 -37.69 -28.04
C ALA A 433 22.33 -38.81 -27.26
N PHE A 434 21.62 -39.43 -26.33
CA PHE A 434 22.06 -40.66 -25.68
C PHE A 434 20.90 -41.62 -25.45
N ARG A 435 21.24 -42.91 -25.34
CA ARG A 435 20.30 -43.97 -25.00
C ARG A 435 20.76 -44.65 -23.72
N ALA A 436 19.84 -45.02 -22.86
CA ALA A 436 20.14 -45.74 -21.63
C ALA A 436 19.16 -46.88 -21.40
N SER A 437 19.69 -48.07 -21.12
CA SER A 437 18.92 -49.22 -20.66
C SER A 437 18.86 -49.18 -19.13
N CYS A 438 17.66 -48.99 -18.60
CA CYS A 438 17.42 -48.75 -17.18
C CYS A 438 16.60 -49.88 -16.55
N ILE A 439 16.95 -50.23 -15.32
CA ILE A 439 16.27 -51.22 -14.50
C ILE A 439 16.01 -50.58 -13.14
N LEU A 440 14.73 -50.45 -12.79
CA LEU A 440 14.31 -49.99 -11.47
C LEU A 440 13.94 -51.22 -10.64
N ASP A 441 14.76 -51.53 -9.64
CA ASP A 441 14.52 -52.61 -8.69
C ASP A 441 13.94 -52.02 -7.40
N VAL A 442 12.83 -52.59 -6.95
CA VAL A 442 12.26 -52.33 -5.62
C VAL A 442 12.36 -53.62 -4.84
N TYR A 443 13.18 -53.61 -3.78
CA TYR A 443 13.41 -54.77 -2.93
C TYR A 443 12.93 -54.51 -1.50
N GLU A 444 12.43 -55.55 -0.86
CA GLU A 444 11.98 -55.51 0.53
C GLU A 444 13.14 -55.78 1.49
N GLN A 445 13.31 -54.92 2.48
CA GLN A 445 14.27 -55.08 3.58
C GLN A 445 13.68 -54.49 4.87
N ASP A 446 13.71 -55.25 5.97
CA ASP A 446 13.22 -54.83 7.30
C ASP A 446 11.78 -54.28 7.32
N GLY A 447 10.88 -54.84 6.48
CA GLY A 447 9.49 -54.38 6.38
C GLY A 447 9.31 -53.05 5.64
N TRP A 448 10.32 -52.61 4.88
CA TRP A 448 10.28 -51.44 4.01
C TRP A 448 10.78 -51.80 2.60
N GLY A 449 10.17 -51.22 1.59
CA GLY A 449 10.63 -51.27 0.20
C GLY A 449 11.66 -50.16 -0.08
N PHE A 450 12.83 -50.56 -0.57
CA PHE A 450 13.89 -49.65 -1.03
C PHE A 450 13.96 -49.67 -2.55
N VAL A 451 14.29 -48.52 -3.15
CA VAL A 451 14.30 -48.33 -4.60
C VAL A 451 15.74 -48.15 -5.10
N LYS A 452 16.14 -48.96 -6.08
CA LYS A 452 17.47 -48.95 -6.69
C LYS A 452 17.34 -48.85 -8.20
N LEU A 453 18.04 -47.88 -8.79
CA LEU A 453 18.08 -47.66 -10.23
C LEU A 453 19.42 -48.14 -10.77
N ARG A 454 19.38 -49.01 -11.77
CA ARG A 454 20.54 -49.47 -12.53
C ARG A 454 20.43 -48.99 -13.96
N SER A 455 21.43 -48.24 -14.44
CA SER A 455 21.41 -47.63 -15.77
C SER A 455 22.68 -47.94 -16.55
N LYS A 456 22.52 -48.49 -17.76
CA LYS A 456 23.61 -48.69 -18.72
C LYS A 456 23.48 -47.68 -19.84
N ILE A 457 24.49 -46.80 -19.97
CA ILE A 457 24.46 -45.65 -20.89
C ILE A 457 25.20 -46.01 -22.18
N GLU A 458 24.53 -45.83 -23.30
CA GLU A 458 25.06 -45.89 -24.66
C GLU A 458 25.10 -44.46 -25.23
N ALA A 459 26.29 -43.85 -25.20
CA ALA A 459 26.51 -42.48 -25.67
C ALA A 459 27.80 -42.39 -26.50
N GLN A 460 27.84 -41.46 -27.48
CA GLN A 460 29.04 -41.22 -28.29
C GLN A 460 30.19 -40.56 -27.52
N ASP A 461 29.89 -39.76 -26.48
CA ASP A 461 30.90 -39.08 -25.66
C ASP A 461 30.84 -39.57 -24.20
N ALA A 462 31.80 -40.41 -23.83
CA ALA A 462 31.90 -41.01 -22.50
C ALA A 462 32.26 -40.01 -21.39
N ARG A 463 32.71 -38.79 -21.73
CA ARG A 463 33.11 -37.77 -20.72
C ARG A 463 31.93 -37.22 -19.91
N PHE A 464 30.70 -37.41 -20.39
CA PHE A 464 29.49 -36.85 -19.79
C PHE A 464 28.56 -37.88 -19.16
N ILE A 465 29.05 -39.12 -18.94
CA ILE A 465 28.29 -40.20 -18.29
C ILE A 465 27.65 -39.73 -16.97
N ASP A 466 28.38 -38.96 -16.15
CA ASP A 466 27.86 -38.44 -14.89
C ASP A 466 26.69 -37.47 -15.06
N GLN A 467 26.62 -36.75 -16.18
CA GLN A 467 25.51 -35.85 -16.49
C GLN A 467 24.29 -36.65 -16.96
N TYR A 468 24.49 -37.66 -17.81
CA TYR A 468 23.42 -38.54 -18.31
C TYR A 468 22.78 -39.36 -17.17
N VAL A 469 23.57 -39.93 -16.25
CA VAL A 469 23.02 -40.61 -15.06
C VAL A 469 22.21 -39.63 -14.22
N ARG A 470 22.71 -38.40 -14.02
CA ARG A 470 22.00 -37.37 -13.23
C ARG A 470 20.64 -37.00 -13.82
N GLU A 471 20.53 -36.88 -15.14
CA GLU A 471 19.27 -36.59 -15.84
C GLU A 471 18.21 -37.67 -15.54
N ILE A 472 18.57 -38.94 -15.74
CA ILE A 472 17.65 -40.07 -15.48
C ILE A 472 17.26 -40.14 -14.00
N VAL A 473 18.24 -39.98 -13.10
CA VAL A 473 18.00 -40.00 -11.65
C VAL A 473 17.07 -38.86 -11.22
N GLN A 474 17.23 -37.67 -11.79
CA GLN A 474 16.35 -36.53 -11.50
C GLN A 474 14.91 -36.79 -11.96
N LEU A 475 14.73 -37.37 -13.15
CA LEU A 475 13.40 -37.72 -13.65
C LEU A 475 12.69 -38.74 -12.73
N ILE A 476 13.37 -39.85 -12.41
CA ILE A 476 12.79 -40.87 -11.53
C ILE A 476 12.53 -40.29 -10.13
N ARG A 477 13.42 -39.43 -9.62
CA ARG A 477 13.22 -38.75 -8.35
C ARG A 477 12.01 -37.82 -8.38
N GLN A 478 11.78 -37.09 -9.48
CA GLN A 478 10.60 -36.24 -9.63
C GLN A 478 9.32 -37.08 -9.53
N PHE A 479 9.27 -38.24 -10.20
CA PHE A 479 8.14 -39.15 -10.08
C PHE A 479 7.97 -39.74 -8.68
N ILE A 480 9.07 -40.02 -7.97
CA ILE A 480 9.00 -40.47 -6.57
C ILE A 480 8.43 -39.37 -5.67
N ILE A 481 8.88 -38.11 -5.82
CA ILE A 481 8.38 -36.97 -5.04
C ILE A 481 6.91 -36.71 -5.35
N GLU A 482 6.53 -36.85 -6.61
CA GLU A 482 5.14 -36.76 -7.04
C GLU A 482 4.31 -37.88 -6.41
N TYR A 483 4.78 -39.12 -6.45
CA TYR A 483 4.11 -40.24 -5.81
C TYR A 483 3.93 -40.03 -4.30
N THR A 484 4.93 -39.48 -3.61
CA THR A 484 4.83 -39.19 -2.17
C THR A 484 3.95 -37.98 -1.86
N SER A 485 3.71 -37.09 -2.82
CA SER A 485 2.80 -35.95 -2.68
C SER A 485 1.36 -36.25 -3.11
N LEU A 486 1.12 -37.38 -3.80
CA LEU A 486 -0.23 -37.87 -4.12
C LEU A 486 -0.99 -38.16 -2.82
N THR A 487 -1.82 -37.21 -2.44
CA THR A 487 -2.71 -37.26 -1.30
C THR A 487 -4.11 -37.51 -1.83
N ILE A 488 -4.58 -38.75 -1.72
CA ILE A 488 -5.90 -39.15 -2.23
C ILE A 488 -6.97 -38.62 -1.26
N ARG A 489 -8.01 -38.00 -1.80
CA ARG A 489 -9.22 -37.61 -1.06
C ARG A 489 -10.38 -38.50 -1.48
N ILE A 490 -11.01 -39.17 -0.51
CA ILE A 490 -12.04 -40.18 -0.79
C ILE A 490 -13.37 -39.71 -0.22
N LEU A 491 -14.45 -39.82 -0.98
CA LEU A 491 -15.81 -39.68 -0.48
C LEU A 491 -16.41 -41.05 -0.20
N VAL A 492 -16.97 -41.26 1.00
CA VAL A 492 -17.60 -42.53 1.38
C VAL A 492 -18.99 -42.33 1.98
N PRO A 493 -20.02 -43.02 1.47
CA PRO A 493 -21.37 -43.01 2.04
C PRO A 493 -21.46 -43.88 3.30
N PHE A 494 -22.05 -43.34 4.37
CA PHE A 494 -22.16 -43.97 5.69
C PHE A 494 -23.60 -43.96 6.22
N SER A 495 -24.03 -45.11 6.75
CA SER A 495 -25.34 -45.28 7.39
C SER A 495 -25.25 -45.88 8.80
N ARG A 496 -24.61 -47.05 8.96
CA ARG A 496 -24.57 -47.77 10.26
C ARG A 496 -23.19 -48.26 10.68
N ASP A 497 -22.39 -48.82 9.77
CA ASP A 497 -21.06 -49.36 10.09
C ASP A 497 -20.00 -48.75 9.15
N LEU A 498 -18.87 -48.28 9.69
CA LEU A 498 -17.71 -47.76 8.92
C LEU A 498 -16.59 -48.80 8.76
N ALA A 499 -16.76 -50.02 9.28
CA ALA A 499 -15.78 -51.11 9.15
C ALA A 499 -15.45 -51.44 7.68
N HIS A 500 -16.42 -51.25 6.77
CA HIS A 500 -16.20 -51.43 5.34
C HIS A 500 -15.16 -50.46 4.74
N ILE A 501 -14.80 -49.36 5.42
CA ILE A 501 -13.78 -48.40 4.96
C ILE A 501 -12.35 -48.89 5.23
N GLN A 502 -12.14 -49.84 6.15
CA GLN A 502 -10.79 -50.27 6.54
C GLN A 502 -9.90 -50.75 5.37
N PRO A 503 -10.42 -51.49 4.36
CA PRO A 503 -9.69 -51.79 3.14
C PRO A 503 -9.27 -50.54 2.35
N LEU A 504 -10.13 -49.51 2.28
CA LEU A 504 -9.80 -48.24 1.60
C LEU A 504 -8.67 -47.48 2.31
N LEU A 505 -8.67 -47.46 3.64
CA LEU A 505 -7.57 -46.86 4.42
C LEU A 505 -6.25 -47.59 4.15
N THR A 506 -6.31 -48.91 4.03
CA THR A 506 -5.12 -49.75 3.81
C THR A 506 -4.58 -49.62 2.39
N VAL A 507 -5.45 -49.61 1.39
CA VAL A 507 -5.08 -49.53 -0.04
C VAL A 507 -4.67 -48.13 -0.43
N TYR A 508 -5.45 -47.10 -0.06
CA TYR A 508 -5.26 -45.74 -0.57
C TYR A 508 -4.59 -44.79 0.42
N ASN A 509 -4.60 -45.09 1.73
CA ASN A 509 -4.04 -44.24 2.79
C ASN A 509 -4.39 -42.74 2.59
N PRO A 510 -5.69 -42.41 2.56
CA PRO A 510 -6.18 -41.09 2.15
C PRO A 510 -5.75 -39.99 3.13
N SER A 511 -5.55 -38.79 2.61
CA SER A 511 -5.27 -37.59 3.42
C SER A 511 -6.53 -37.01 4.06
N GLU A 512 -7.67 -37.21 3.39
CA GLU A 512 -8.99 -36.75 3.83
C GLU A 512 -10.05 -37.76 3.38
N VAL A 513 -10.93 -38.13 4.31
CA VAL A 513 -12.12 -38.96 4.04
C VAL A 513 -13.36 -38.11 4.30
N ARG A 514 -14.13 -37.87 3.24
CA ARG A 514 -15.43 -37.17 3.33
C ARG A 514 -16.53 -38.19 3.52
N VAL A 515 -17.09 -38.24 4.72
CA VAL A 515 -18.15 -39.19 5.09
C VAL A 515 -19.51 -38.54 4.85
N VAL A 516 -20.31 -39.11 3.96
CA VAL A 516 -21.68 -38.66 3.70
C VAL A 516 -22.63 -39.43 4.62
N TRP A 517 -23.27 -38.75 5.55
CA TRP A 517 -24.07 -39.39 6.60
C TRP A 517 -25.56 -39.03 6.52
N ARG A 518 -26.41 -40.06 6.66
CA ARG A 518 -27.88 -39.97 6.69
C ARG A 518 -28.46 -40.87 7.79
N GLY A 519 -27.95 -40.76 9.02
CA GLY A 519 -28.39 -41.54 10.18
C GLY A 519 -29.28 -40.76 11.15
N ALA A 520 -29.86 -41.46 12.12
CA ALA A 520 -30.72 -40.88 13.17
C ALA A 520 -29.99 -40.65 14.52
N SER A 521 -28.84 -41.29 14.73
CA SER A 521 -28.07 -41.27 15.98
C SER A 521 -26.74 -40.55 15.79
N GLU A 522 -26.57 -39.38 16.43
CA GLU A 522 -25.33 -38.59 16.38
C GLU A 522 -24.19 -39.23 17.19
N ASP A 523 -24.52 -40.05 18.19
CA ASP A 523 -23.52 -40.70 19.04
C ASP A 523 -22.76 -41.80 18.29
N ASP A 524 -23.44 -42.51 17.38
CA ASP A 524 -22.80 -43.52 16.52
C ASP A 524 -21.87 -42.87 15.49
N LEU A 525 -22.26 -41.70 14.95
CA LEU A 525 -21.40 -40.91 14.06
C LEU A 525 -20.11 -40.47 14.77
N LYS A 526 -20.20 -39.99 16.02
CA LYS A 526 -19.02 -39.54 16.76
C LYS A 526 -18.03 -40.68 17.03
N ARG A 527 -18.53 -41.84 17.48
CA ARG A 527 -17.68 -43.02 17.79
C ARG A 527 -16.88 -43.48 16.58
N GLU A 528 -17.52 -43.58 15.43
CA GLU A 528 -16.86 -44.05 14.22
C GLU A 528 -15.90 -43.00 13.63
N VAL A 529 -16.25 -41.71 13.71
CA VAL A 529 -15.34 -40.62 13.31
C VAL A 529 -14.09 -40.62 14.19
N GLU A 530 -14.23 -40.77 15.51
CA GLU A 530 -13.09 -40.86 16.43
C GLU A 530 -12.20 -42.07 16.12
N MET A 531 -12.78 -43.22 15.76
CA MET A 531 -12.02 -44.40 15.33
C MET A 531 -11.24 -44.15 14.03
N LEU A 532 -11.83 -43.44 13.07
CA LEU A 532 -11.15 -43.08 11.82
C LEU A 532 -10.06 -42.02 12.02
N GLU A 533 -10.32 -41.02 12.86
CA GLU A 533 -9.34 -39.98 13.21
C GLU A 533 -8.15 -40.53 14.01
N ALA A 534 -8.35 -41.60 14.81
CA ALA A 534 -7.28 -42.32 15.48
C ALA A 534 -6.23 -42.91 14.52
N ASN A 535 -6.59 -43.12 13.24
CA ASN A 535 -5.68 -43.55 12.18
C ASN A 535 -4.97 -42.38 11.45
N LEU A 536 -4.95 -41.17 12.04
CA LEU A 536 -4.31 -39.95 11.51
C LEU A 536 -4.88 -39.48 10.15
N VAL A 537 -6.15 -39.78 9.88
CA VAL A 537 -6.86 -39.35 8.67
C VAL A 537 -7.80 -38.21 9.02
N ARG A 538 -7.81 -37.13 8.23
CA ARG A 538 -8.76 -36.04 8.42
C ARG A 538 -10.15 -36.48 7.96
N VAL A 539 -11.13 -36.48 8.86
CA VAL A 539 -12.51 -36.86 8.51
C VAL A 539 -13.37 -35.61 8.38
N VAL A 540 -14.13 -35.50 7.29
CA VAL A 540 -15.09 -34.40 7.07
C VAL A 540 -16.46 -35.00 6.90
N VAL A 541 -17.39 -34.66 7.79
CA VAL A 541 -18.75 -35.20 7.74
C VAL A 541 -19.69 -34.28 6.96
N VAL A 542 -20.34 -34.83 5.94
CA VAL A 542 -21.38 -34.19 5.14
C VAL A 542 -22.73 -34.72 5.60
N ARG A 543 -23.51 -33.87 6.27
CA ARG A 543 -24.81 -34.26 6.86
C ARG A 543 -25.93 -34.12 5.83
N ILE A 544 -26.68 -35.20 5.61
CA ILE A 544 -27.89 -35.19 4.79
C ILE A 544 -29.12 -35.39 5.69
N PRO A 545 -30.09 -34.45 5.70
CA PRO A 545 -31.30 -34.59 6.50
C PRO A 545 -32.16 -35.75 6.02
N SER A 546 -32.74 -36.51 6.95
CA SER A 546 -33.58 -37.67 6.64
C SER A 546 -34.87 -37.32 5.87
N SER A 547 -35.37 -36.10 6.00
CA SER A 547 -36.58 -35.57 5.33
C SER A 547 -36.29 -34.73 4.07
N GLY A 548 -35.08 -34.79 3.52
CA GLY A 548 -34.68 -34.06 2.32
C GLY A 548 -35.31 -34.56 1.01
N SER A 549 -35.27 -33.72 -0.02
CA SER A 549 -35.64 -34.13 -1.39
C SER A 549 -34.44 -34.79 -2.08
N MET A 550 -34.67 -35.77 -2.96
CA MET A 550 -33.58 -36.42 -3.71
C MET A 550 -32.69 -35.44 -4.49
N VAL A 551 -33.27 -34.34 -4.97
CA VAL A 551 -32.53 -33.30 -5.71
C VAL A 551 -31.64 -32.47 -4.79
N SER A 552 -32.10 -32.13 -3.58
CA SER A 552 -31.27 -31.42 -2.59
C SER A 552 -30.13 -32.29 -2.11
N ASP A 553 -30.41 -33.57 -1.87
CA ASP A 553 -29.43 -34.52 -1.33
C ASP A 553 -28.36 -34.82 -2.38
N ALA A 554 -28.76 -35.00 -3.65
CA ALA A 554 -27.83 -35.14 -4.77
C ALA A 554 -26.94 -33.91 -4.95
N LYS A 555 -27.46 -32.68 -4.81
CA LYS A 555 -26.64 -31.47 -4.88
C LYS A 555 -25.59 -31.42 -3.76
N ALA A 556 -25.96 -31.78 -2.53
CA ALA A 556 -25.03 -31.80 -1.40
C ALA A 556 -23.89 -32.81 -1.61
N VAL A 557 -24.20 -34.02 -2.11
CA VAL A 557 -23.19 -35.04 -2.43
C VAL A 557 -22.32 -34.63 -3.60
N ILE A 558 -22.90 -34.04 -4.66
CA ILE A 558 -22.12 -33.52 -5.79
C ILE A 558 -21.13 -32.44 -5.34
N GLU A 559 -21.56 -31.51 -4.47
CA GLU A 559 -20.68 -30.46 -3.94
C GLU A 559 -19.55 -31.07 -3.11
N ALA A 560 -19.86 -32.02 -2.23
CA ALA A 560 -18.87 -32.73 -1.45
C ALA A 560 -17.88 -33.53 -2.31
N ALA A 561 -18.34 -34.09 -3.43
CA ALA A 561 -17.55 -34.93 -4.33
C ALA A 561 -16.60 -34.17 -5.26
N LYS A 562 -16.77 -32.85 -5.45
CA LYS A 562 -15.94 -32.05 -6.38
C LYS A 562 -14.45 -32.15 -6.06
N ASP A 563 -14.10 -32.01 -4.78
CA ASP A 563 -12.73 -32.00 -4.29
C ASP A 563 -12.20 -33.39 -3.94
N CYS A 564 -12.94 -34.45 -4.25
CA CYS A 564 -12.53 -35.83 -4.05
C CYS A 564 -11.97 -36.43 -5.34
N ASP A 565 -10.98 -37.31 -5.19
CA ASP A 565 -10.32 -38.01 -6.29
C ASP A 565 -11.00 -39.36 -6.58
N LEU A 566 -11.62 -39.95 -5.56
CA LEU A 566 -12.28 -41.25 -5.59
C LEU A 566 -13.60 -41.20 -4.82
N ILE A 567 -14.64 -41.82 -5.37
CA ILE A 567 -15.97 -41.91 -4.75
C ILE A 567 -16.30 -43.37 -4.49
N CYS A 568 -16.49 -43.73 -3.22
CA CYS A 568 -16.96 -45.05 -2.85
C CYS A 568 -18.48 -45.14 -3.00
N ILE A 569 -18.96 -46.25 -3.52
CA ILE A 569 -20.41 -46.50 -3.72
C ILE A 569 -20.93 -47.57 -2.76
N SER A 570 -20.06 -48.38 -2.18
CA SER A 570 -20.44 -49.39 -1.19
C SER A 570 -20.93 -48.70 0.08
N SER A 571 -22.20 -48.90 0.44
CA SER A 571 -22.81 -48.43 1.68
C SER A 571 -23.90 -49.42 2.12
N ASP A 572 -24.21 -49.40 3.40
CA ASP A 572 -25.37 -50.11 3.96
C ASP A 572 -26.70 -49.42 3.63
N ASP A 573 -26.65 -48.19 3.06
CA ASP A 573 -27.81 -47.46 2.56
C ASP A 573 -27.78 -47.35 1.03
N GLY A 574 -28.62 -48.16 0.37
CA GLY A 574 -28.76 -48.16 -1.09
C GLY A 574 -29.18 -46.81 -1.68
N TYR A 575 -29.81 -45.94 -0.90
CA TYR A 575 -30.12 -44.57 -1.33
C TYR A 575 -28.84 -43.73 -1.48
N LEU A 576 -27.95 -43.77 -0.48
CA LEU A 576 -26.68 -43.05 -0.52
C LEU A 576 -25.75 -43.60 -1.60
N SER A 577 -25.71 -44.92 -1.78
CA SER A 577 -24.98 -45.56 -2.88
C SER A 577 -25.46 -45.06 -4.25
N SER A 578 -26.77 -44.95 -4.44
CA SER A 578 -27.36 -44.46 -5.69
C SER A 578 -27.01 -42.99 -5.97
N ILE A 579 -27.04 -42.14 -4.95
CA ILE A 579 -26.66 -40.72 -5.08
C ILE A 579 -25.15 -40.58 -5.33
N ALA A 580 -24.31 -41.35 -4.65
CA ALA A 580 -22.86 -41.36 -4.85
C ALA A 580 -22.49 -41.78 -6.29
N LEU A 581 -23.18 -42.78 -6.84
CA LEU A 581 -23.04 -43.19 -8.24
C LEU A 581 -23.39 -42.06 -9.21
N LEU A 582 -24.53 -41.40 -9.00
CA LEU A 582 -24.97 -40.27 -9.82
C LEU A 582 -23.98 -39.10 -9.75
N ALA A 583 -23.44 -38.81 -8.58
CA ALA A 583 -22.42 -37.78 -8.38
C ALA A 583 -21.12 -38.14 -9.13
N ALA A 584 -20.67 -39.40 -9.03
CA ALA A 584 -19.48 -39.88 -9.74
C ALA A 584 -19.64 -39.81 -11.26
N GLN A 585 -20.81 -40.18 -11.78
CA GLN A 585 -21.11 -40.09 -13.21
C GLN A 585 -21.16 -38.63 -13.69
N ARG A 586 -21.78 -37.72 -12.91
CA ARG A 586 -21.87 -36.31 -13.27
C ARG A 586 -20.52 -35.62 -13.30
N LEU A 587 -19.60 -36.00 -12.41
CA LEU A 587 -18.28 -35.41 -12.26
C LEU A 587 -17.18 -36.16 -13.04
N SER A 588 -17.50 -37.25 -13.73
CA SER A 588 -16.55 -38.13 -14.41
C SER A 588 -15.41 -38.60 -13.47
N LYS A 589 -15.75 -38.91 -12.22
CA LYS A 589 -14.79 -39.32 -11.18
C LYS A 589 -14.68 -40.84 -11.12
N ARG A 590 -13.52 -41.32 -10.62
CA ARG A 590 -13.26 -42.75 -10.41
C ARG A 590 -14.08 -43.27 -9.24
N ILE A 591 -14.53 -44.51 -9.35
CA ILE A 591 -15.39 -45.17 -8.38
C ILE A 591 -14.61 -46.30 -7.72
N CYS A 592 -14.80 -46.48 -6.42
CA CYS A 592 -14.41 -47.71 -5.73
C CYS A 592 -15.61 -48.49 -5.20
N ILE A 593 -15.54 -49.81 -5.37
CA ILE A 593 -16.49 -50.79 -4.87
C ILE A 593 -15.74 -51.73 -3.94
N ILE A 594 -16.28 -51.91 -2.74
CA ILE A 594 -15.73 -52.81 -1.73
C ILE A 594 -16.58 -54.08 -1.77
N ARG A 595 -15.95 -55.23 -2.01
CA ARG A 595 -16.58 -56.55 -2.02
C ARG A 595 -15.67 -57.54 -1.30
N ASP A 596 -16.17 -58.18 -0.24
CA ASP A 596 -15.46 -59.23 0.51
C ASP A 596 -14.01 -58.85 0.92
N SER A 597 -13.80 -57.59 1.33
CA SER A 597 -12.50 -56.99 1.70
C SER A 597 -11.55 -56.64 0.54
N GLU A 598 -11.94 -56.90 -0.71
CA GLU A 598 -11.23 -56.41 -1.89
C GLU A 598 -11.80 -55.07 -2.37
N VAL A 599 -10.90 -54.20 -2.85
CA VAL A 599 -11.25 -52.89 -3.39
C VAL A 599 -11.09 -52.92 -4.91
N LEU A 600 -12.21 -52.81 -5.62
CA LEU A 600 -12.26 -52.75 -7.06
C LEU A 600 -12.41 -51.29 -7.51
N GLU A 601 -11.47 -50.83 -8.33
CA GLU A 601 -11.50 -49.50 -8.94
C GLU A 601 -12.04 -49.60 -10.37
N THR A 602 -13.02 -48.76 -10.70
CA THR A 602 -13.66 -48.75 -12.01
C THR A 602 -14.07 -47.33 -12.39
N THR A 603 -14.35 -47.13 -13.67
CA THR A 603 -14.97 -45.88 -14.15
C THR A 603 -16.50 -46.05 -14.18
N PRO A 604 -17.28 -44.97 -14.00
CA PRO A 604 -18.74 -45.05 -14.13
C PRO A 604 -19.18 -45.67 -15.46
N THR A 605 -18.45 -45.37 -16.54
CA THR A 605 -18.70 -45.90 -17.89
C THR A 605 -18.42 -47.39 -18.01
N SER A 606 -17.30 -47.88 -17.47
CA SER A 606 -16.97 -49.31 -17.51
C SER A 606 -17.90 -50.16 -16.63
N LEU A 607 -18.40 -49.61 -15.52
CA LEU A 607 -19.38 -50.28 -14.68
C LEU A 607 -20.71 -50.53 -15.43
N TRP A 608 -21.19 -49.53 -16.16
CA TRP A 608 -22.40 -49.65 -16.98
C TRP A 608 -22.24 -50.66 -18.13
N GLU A 609 -21.05 -50.76 -18.73
CA GLU A 609 -20.73 -51.77 -19.75
C GLU A 609 -20.65 -53.19 -19.17
N GLN A 610 -20.26 -53.36 -17.91
CA GLN A 610 -20.25 -54.66 -17.23
C GLN A 610 -21.62 -55.11 -16.70
N LEU A 611 -22.54 -54.16 -16.44
CA LEU A 611 -23.91 -54.42 -15.99
C LEU A 611 -24.90 -54.67 -17.14
N ARG A 612 -24.51 -54.32 -18.36
CA ARG A 612 -25.27 -54.53 -19.59
C ARG A 612 -24.92 -55.87 -20.21
#